data_AF-A0A969YWK8-F1
#
_entry.id   AF-A0A969YWK8-F1
#
_cell.length_a   1.000
_cell.length_b   1.000
_cell.length_c   1.000
_cell.angle_alpha   90.00
_cell.angle_beta   90.00
_cell.angle_gamma   90.00
#
_symmetry.space_group_name_H-M   'P 1'
#
loop_
_entity.id
_entity.type
_entity.pdbx_description
1 polymer ?
#
loop_
_entity_poly.entity_id
_entity_poly.type
_entity_poly.pdbx_seq_one_letter_code
_entity_poly.pdbx_strand_id
1 'polypeptide(L)' 'MISGGVAQYRGEKVSELVKSADDKLYAAKNSGRNKIQWE' A
#
# COMPACT_ATOMS: atom_id res chain seq x y z
N MET A 1 13.63 -7.43 6.70
CA MET A 1 12.80 -7.62 5.49
C MET A 1 11.82 -6.46 5.39
N ILE A 2 11.75 -5.79 4.24
CA ILE A 2 10.91 -4.60 4.03
C ILE A 2 9.67 -5.01 3.22
N SER A 3 8.49 -4.58 3.64
CA SER A 3 7.26 -4.71 2.85
C SER A 3 6.75 -3.31 2.55
N GLY A 4 6.08 -3.12 1.42
CA GLY A 4 5.65 -1.81 0.93
C GLY A 4 4.25 -1.86 0.32
N GLY A 5 3.52 -0.76 0.41
CA GLY A 5 2.28 -0.53 -0.32
C GLY A 5 2.43 0.70 -1.19
N VAL A 6 1.96 0.62 -2.45
CA VAL A 6 2.08 1.70 -3.43
C VAL A 6 0.70 2.06 -3.96
N ALA A 7 0.37 3.33 -3.92
CA ALA A 7 -0.82 3.90 -4.54
C ALA A 7 -0.43 5.10 -5.40
N GLN A 8 -1.07 5.23 -6.55
CA GLN A 8 -0.89 6.36 -7.46
C GLN A 8 -2.01 7.36 -7.23
N TYR A 9 -1.65 8.64 -7.11
CA TYR A 9 -2.61 9.72 -6.99
C TYR A 9 -3.49 9.84 -8.25
N ARG A 10 -4.81 9.87 -8.08
CA ARG A 10 -5.81 9.98 -9.17
C ARG A 10 -6.83 11.11 -8.95
N GLY A 11 -6.52 12.07 -8.10
CA GLY A 11 -7.39 13.22 -7.79
C GLY A 11 -8.29 13.02 -6.56
N GLU A 12 -8.15 11.89 -5.86
CA GLU A 12 -8.75 11.65 -4.54
C GLU A 12 -8.18 12.56 -3.44
N LYS A 13 -8.75 12.50 -2.23
CA LYS A 13 -8.14 13.21 -1.09
C LYS A 13 -6.81 12.56 -0.72
N VAL A 14 -5.85 13.36 -0.24
CA VAL A 14 -4.55 12.83 0.25
C VAL A 14 -4.74 11.76 1.31
N SER A 15 -5.74 11.89 2.19
CA SER A 15 -6.07 10.86 3.19
C SER A 15 -6.51 9.53 2.57
N GLU A 16 -7.21 9.58 1.43
CA GLU A 16 -7.66 8.38 0.71
C GLU A 16 -6.49 7.72 -0.03
N LEU A 17 -5.60 8.52 -0.63
CA LEU A 17 -4.35 8.05 -1.22
C LEU A 17 -3.47 7.33 -0.18
N VAL A 18 -3.23 7.98 0.97
CA VAL A 18 -2.41 7.42 2.06
C VAL A 18 -3.05 6.15 2.60
N LYS A 19 -4.37 6.14 2.81
CA LYS A 19 -5.10 4.95 3.25
C LYS A 19 -4.94 3.79 2.26
N SER A 20 -5.05 4.06 0.96
CA SER A 20 -4.85 3.03 -0.07
C SER A 20 -3.44 2.44 -0.05
N ALA A 21 -2.41 3.26 0.12
CA ALA A 21 -1.03 2.80 0.27
C ALA A 21 -0.83 1.96 1.55
N ASP A 22 -1.46 2.36 2.66
CA ASP A 22 -1.39 1.63 3.93
C ASP A 22 -2.12 0.27 3.87
N ASP A 23 -3.31 0.22 3.27
CA ASP A 23 -4.07 -1.02 3.05
C ASP A 23 -3.25 -2.04 2.24
N LYS A 24 -2.55 -1.56 1.20
CA LYS A 24 -1.65 -2.39 0.38
C LYS A 24 -0.43 -2.85 1.17
N LEU A 25 0.16 -1.98 1.99
CA LEU A 25 1.26 -2.36 2.88
C LEU A 25 0.81 -3.45 3.87
N TYR A 26 -0.39 -3.34 4.41
CA TYR A 26 -0.96 -4.34 5.30
C TYR A 26 -1.12 -5.69 4.60
N ALA A 27 -1.65 -5.70 3.37
CA ALA A 27 -1.73 -6.91 2.54
C ALA A 27 -0.34 -7.52 2.25
N ALA A 28 0.66 -6.69 1.94
CA ALA A 28 2.03 -7.15 1.72
C ALA A 28 2.64 -7.81 2.97
N LYS A 29 2.35 -7.28 4.17
CA LYS A 29 2.81 -7.85 5.44
C LYS A 29 2.13 -9.20 5.75
N ASN A 30 0.85 -9.34 5.43
CA ASN A 30 0.07 -10.53 5.77
C ASN A 30 0.11 -11.64 4.72
N SER A 31 0.60 -11.36 3.51
CA SER A 31 0.80 -12.35 2.45
C SER A 31 2.18 -13.03 2.46
N GLY A 32 2.90 -12.96 3.58
CA GLY A 32 4.22 -13.57 3.77
C GLY A 32 5.40 -12.59 3.89
N ARG A 33 5.14 -11.27 3.92
CA ARG A 33 6.14 -10.19 4.02
C ARG A 33 7.14 -10.15 2.85
N ASN A 34 8.06 -9.20 2.91
CA ASN A 34 9.14 -9.00 1.93
C ASN A 34 8.65 -8.79 0.48
N LYS A 35 7.49 -8.13 0.35
CA LYS A 35 6.79 -7.88 -0.90
C LYS A 35 6.36 -6.43 -0.98
N ILE A 36 6.23 -5.92 -2.20
CA ILE A 36 5.60 -4.63 -2.46
C ILE A 36 4.24 -4.93 -3.10
N GLN A 37 3.18 -4.35 -2.56
CA GLN A 37 1.83 -4.45 -3.10
C GLN A 37 1.48 -3.13 -3.79
N TRP A 38 1.25 -3.18 -5.10
CA TRP A 38 0.88 -2.02 -5.92
C TRP A 38 -0.48 -2.19 -6.60
N GLU A 39 -0.98 -3.43 -6.72
CA GLU A 39 -2.33 -3.78 -7.20
C GLU A 39 -3.36 -3.55 -6.11
#